data_AF-A0A4W5RVS3-F1
#
_entry.id   AF-A0A4W5RVS3-F1
#
_cell.length_a   1.000
_cell.length_b   1.000
_cell.length_c   1.000
_cell.angle_alpha   90.00
_cell.angle_beta   90.00
_cell.angle_gamma   90.00
#
_symmetry.space_group_name_H-M   'P 1'
#
loop_
_entity.id
_entity.type
_entity.pdbx_description
1 polymer ?
#
loop_
_entity_poly.entity_id
_entity_poly.type
_entity_poly.pdbx_seq_one_letter_code
_entity_poly.pdbx_strand_id
1 'polypeptide(L)'
;METRELCRVDLTNSRLYRSFKIEVGPEGYSLNGTDLRQPSLRELMEQLRGKTLSTDRVTFQLRKACPPQPREISNLLLVTKREAEPTQPIQSQLIFHRILKSYCRRSTWAVAPELTSMLAN
;
A
#
# COMPACT_ATOMS: atom_id res chain seq x y z
N MET A 1 -6.18 -29.88 14.83
CA MET A 1 -7.52 -29.29 14.87
C MET A 1 -7.38 -27.83 15.27
N GLU A 2 -7.37 -26.91 14.32
CA GLU A 2 -7.84 -25.53 14.57
C GLU A 2 -8.09 -24.86 13.22
N THR A 3 -9.27 -25.10 12.67
CA THR A 3 -9.81 -24.33 11.55
C THR A 3 -10.07 -22.93 12.06
N ARG A 4 -9.08 -22.04 11.90
CA ARG A 4 -9.28 -20.60 11.98
C ARG A 4 -10.33 -20.25 10.92
N GLU A 5 -11.52 -19.88 11.38
CA GLU A 5 -12.50 -19.20 10.54
C GLU A 5 -11.82 -17.98 9.95
N LEU A 6 -11.34 -18.10 8.70
CA LEU A 6 -11.19 -16.93 7.86
C LEU A 6 -12.53 -16.23 7.90
N CYS A 7 -12.52 -14.94 8.22
CA CYS A 7 -13.66 -14.08 7.92
C CYS A 7 -13.87 -14.17 6.40
N ARG A 8 -14.66 -15.17 5.98
CA ARG A 8 -15.16 -15.27 4.62
C ARG A 8 -15.95 -14.00 4.43
N VAL A 9 -15.36 -13.06 3.68
CA VAL A 9 -16.11 -11.98 3.07
C VAL A 9 -17.02 -12.69 2.08
N ASP A 10 -18.20 -13.05 2.57
CA ASP A 10 -19.17 -13.87 1.86
C ASP A 10 -19.73 -13.05 0.70
N LEU A 11 -19.04 -13.12 -0.44
CA LEU A 11 -19.41 -12.48 -1.71
C LEU A 11 -20.68 -13.09 -2.33
N THR A 12 -21.24 -14.15 -1.72
CA THR A 12 -22.37 -14.92 -2.27
C THR A 12 -23.73 -14.49 -1.72
N ASN A 13 -23.76 -13.53 -0.79
CA ASN A 13 -24.97 -12.85 -0.39
C ASN A 13 -24.85 -11.41 -0.88
N SER A 14 -25.93 -10.83 -1.42
CA SER A 14 -26.05 -9.41 -1.83
C SER A 14 -25.92 -8.46 -0.62
N ARG A 15 -24.82 -8.55 0.14
CA ARG A 15 -24.47 -7.66 1.24
C ARG A 15 -23.93 -6.41 0.61
N LEU A 16 -24.69 -5.33 0.73
CA LEU A 16 -24.25 -4.02 0.29
C LEU A 16 -23.03 -3.61 1.12
N TYR A 17 -21.87 -3.51 0.48
CA TYR A 17 -20.69 -2.92 1.09
C TYR A 17 -20.78 -1.40 0.95
N ARG A 18 -20.53 -0.69 2.04
CA ARG A 18 -20.57 0.76 2.11
C ARG A 18 -19.28 1.26 2.75
N SER A 19 -18.68 2.27 2.14
CA SER A 19 -17.53 2.97 2.68
C SER A 19 -17.98 4.28 3.27
N PHE A 20 -17.63 4.52 4.54
CA PHE A 20 -17.85 5.80 5.21
C PHE A 20 -16.52 6.52 5.30
N LYS A 21 -16.52 7.80 4.93
CA LYS A 21 -15.30 8.60 4.94
C LYS A 21 -15.06 9.14 6.35
N ILE A 22 -13.84 8.98 6.85
CA ILE A 22 -13.39 9.62 8.08
C ILE A 22 -12.39 10.68 7.66
N GLU A 23 -12.60 11.91 8.13
CA GLU A 23 -11.69 13.03 7.90
C GLU A 23 -10.76 13.20 9.09
N VAL A 24 -9.54 13.63 8.80
CA VAL A 24 -8.53 13.96 9.79
C VAL A 24 -8.27 15.44 9.70
N GLY A 25 -8.57 16.17 10.78
CA GLY A 25 -8.35 17.60 10.91
C GLY A 25 -7.40 17.93 12.07
N PRO A 26 -7.07 19.21 12.26
CA PRO A 26 -6.22 19.67 13.37
C PRO A 26 -6.79 19.32 14.74
N GLU A 27 -8.11 19.14 14.80
CA GLU A 27 -8.90 18.92 16.01
C GLU A 27 -9.31 17.45 16.19
N GLY A 28 -8.70 16.54 15.42
CA GLY A 28 -8.91 15.09 15.50
C GLY A 28 -9.65 14.49 14.31
N TYR A 29 -10.46 13.47 14.58
CA TYR A 29 -11.13 12.62 13.60
C TYR A 29 -12.63 12.90 13.59
N SER A 30 -13.20 13.06 12.39
CA SER A 30 -14.64 13.22 12.20
C SER A 30 -15.19 12.25 11.16
N LEU A 31 -16.42 11.80 11.36
CA LEU A 31 -17.14 11.00 10.36
C LEU A 31 -17.90 11.94 9.44
N ASN A 32 -17.63 11.87 8.13
CA ASN A 32 -18.28 12.71 7.12
C ASN A 32 -19.81 12.59 7.18
N GLY A 33 -20.50 13.74 7.20
CA GLY A 33 -21.96 13.81 7.29
C GLY A 33 -22.52 13.70 8.71
N THR A 34 -21.66 13.75 9.74
CA THR A 34 -22.08 13.83 11.13
C THR A 34 -21.26 14.88 11.88
N ASP A 35 -21.82 15.45 12.95
CA ASP A 35 -21.11 16.38 13.84
C ASP A 35 -20.24 15.66 14.89
N LEU A 36 -20.00 14.35 14.71
CA LEU A 36 -19.20 13.56 15.63
C LEU A 36 -17.71 13.81 15.37
N ARG A 37 -17.07 14.51 16.31
CA ARG A 37 -15.63 14.73 16.32
C ARG A 37 -15.00 14.17 17.59
N GLN A 38 -13.86 13.50 17.45
CA GLN A 38 -13.13 12.89 18.55
C GLN A 38 -11.62 13.09 18.36
N PRO A 39 -10.84 13.24 19.44
CA PRO A 39 -9.40 13.47 19.35
C PRO A 39 -8.64 12.22 18.85
N SER A 40 -9.18 11.02 19.06
CA SER A 40 -8.59 9.76 18.59
C SER A 40 -9.56 8.93 17.74
N LEU A 41 -9.01 8.16 16.79
CA LEU A 41 -9.81 7.22 15.99
C LEU A 41 -10.46 6.14 16.87
N ARG A 42 -9.80 5.74 17.97
CA ARG A 42 -10.34 4.76 18.91
C ARG A 42 -11.62 5.28 19.55
N GLU A 43 -11.61 6.50 20.08
CA GLU A 43 -12.79 7.13 20.68
C GLU A 43 -13.91 7.31 19.66
N LEU A 44 -13.58 7.67 18.41
CA LEU A 44 -14.54 7.73 17.32
C LEU A 44 -15.19 6.35 17.08
N MET A 45 -14.41 5.28 16.98
CA MET A 45 -14.92 3.92 16.76
C MET A 45 -15.77 3.43 17.93
N GLU A 46 -15.38 3.75 19.16
CA GLU A 46 -16.12 3.37 20.37
C GLU A 46 -17.46 4.10 20.44
N GLN A 47 -17.50 5.38 20.04
CA GLN A 47 -18.73 6.15 19.91
C GLN A 47 -19.63 5.67 18.78
N LEU A 48 -19.08 5.15 17.68
CA LEU A 48 -19.85 4.61 16.57
C LEU A 48 -20.33 3.17 16.81
N ARG A 49 -19.70 2.46 17.74
CA ARG A 49 -20.09 1.10 18.10
C ARG A 49 -21.51 1.09 18.66
N GLY A 50 -22.36 0.24 18.08
CA GLY A 50 -23.77 0.14 18.48
C GLY A 50 -24.68 1.28 18.00
N LYS A 51 -24.15 2.33 17.36
CA LYS A 51 -24.98 3.34 16.69
C LYS A 51 -25.43 2.84 15.32
N THR A 52 -26.64 3.23 14.92
CA THR A 52 -27.14 3.00 13.56
C THR A 52 -26.68 4.13 12.66
N LEU A 53 -25.88 3.78 11.66
CA LEU A 53 -25.45 4.69 10.61
C LEU A 53 -26.33 4.49 9.39
N SER A 54 -26.84 5.59 8.82
CA SER A 54 -27.75 5.58 7.67
C SER A 54 -27.11 6.37 6.52
N THR A 55 -27.07 5.78 5.33
CA THR A 55 -26.66 6.49 4.10
C THR A 55 -27.50 6.05 2.91
N ASP A 56 -27.99 7.02 2.15
CA ASP A 56 -28.91 6.92 1.00
C ASP A 56 -30.24 6.21 1.31
N ARG A 57 -30.20 4.89 1.59
CA ARG A 57 -31.33 4.01 1.97
C ARG A 57 -30.88 2.77 2.77
N VAL A 58 -29.63 2.74 3.22
CA VAL A 58 -29.05 1.59 3.92
C VAL A 58 -28.72 2.01 5.34
N THR A 59 -29.34 1.32 6.29
CA THR A 59 -29.02 1.42 7.71
C THR A 59 -28.15 0.24 8.12
N PHE A 60 -27.07 0.51 8.85
CA PHE A 60 -26.24 -0.54 9.41
C PHE A 60 -25.76 -0.15 10.81
N GLN A 61 -25.46 -1.16 11.62
CA GLN A 61 -24.89 -0.97 12.94
C GLN A 61 -23.48 -1.54 12.98
N LEU A 62 -22.54 -0.75 13.50
CA LEU A 62 -21.18 -1.21 13.70
C LEU A 62 -21.13 -2.17 14.89
N ARG A 63 -21.09 -3.47 14.62
CA ARG A 63 -21.09 -4.52 15.66
C ARG A 63 -19.67 -4.89 16.12
N LYS A 64 -18.80 -5.22 15.17
CA LYS A 64 -17.46 -5.74 15.42
C LYS A 64 -16.47 -5.08 14.46
N ALA A 65 -15.33 -4.63 14.99
CA ALA A 65 -14.19 -4.22 14.19
C ALA A 65 -13.37 -5.47 13.79
N CYS A 66 -12.89 -5.50 12.55
CA CYS A 66 -12.01 -6.56 12.06
C CYS A 66 -10.57 -6.04 12.08
N PRO A 67 -9.75 -6.39 13.09
CA PRO A 67 -8.36 -5.98 13.11
C PRO A 67 -7.55 -6.68 12.00
N PRO A 68 -6.49 -6.03 11.49
CA PRO A 68 -5.62 -6.62 10.48
C PRO A 68 -5.00 -7.90 11.03
N GLN A 69 -4.98 -8.96 10.22
CA GLN A 69 -4.45 -10.25 10.63
C GLN A 69 -2.94 -10.34 10.38
N PRO A 70 -2.17 -11.02 11.26
CA PRO A 70 -0.77 -11.29 10.99
C PRO A 70 -0.62 -12.04 9.66
N ARG A 71 0.26 -11.55 8.77
CA ARG A 71 0.52 -12.14 7.44
C ARG A 71 -0.67 -12.09 6.49
N GLU A 72 -1.61 -11.17 6.70
CA GLU A 72 -2.68 -10.90 5.75
C GLU A 72 -2.12 -10.37 4.43
N ILE A 73 -2.53 -10.98 3.30
CA ILE A 73 -2.08 -10.60 1.96
C ILE A 73 -2.93 -9.42 1.48
N SER A 74 -2.28 -8.32 1.10
CA SER A 74 -2.92 -7.13 0.56
C SER A 74 -2.03 -6.45 -0.48
N ASN A 75 -2.54 -5.41 -1.13
CA ASN A 75 -1.79 -4.57 -2.06
C ASN A 75 -0.65 -3.78 -1.39
N LEU A 76 -0.55 -3.81 -0.05
CA LEU A 76 0.56 -3.20 0.69
C LEU A 76 1.80 -4.10 0.77
N LEU A 77 1.72 -5.36 0.35
CA LEU A 77 2.84 -6.30 0.36
C LEU A 77 3.50 -6.41 -1.02
N LEU A 78 4.83 -6.26 -1.05
CA LEU A 78 5.63 -6.60 -2.21
C LEU A 78 5.93 -8.10 -2.21
N VAL A 79 5.46 -8.82 -3.23
CA VAL A 79 5.86 -10.21 -3.45
C VAL A 79 7.19 -10.20 -4.18
N THR A 80 8.26 -10.51 -3.47
CA THR A 80 9.54 -10.82 -4.09
C THR A 80 9.54 -12.28 -4.50
N LYS A 81 9.94 -12.58 -5.74
CA LYS A 81 10.30 -13.96 -6.09
C LYS A 81 11.51 -14.30 -5.21
N ARG A 82 11.40 -15.35 -4.39
CA ARG A 82 12.62 -16.01 -3.91
C ARG A 82 13.38 -16.43 -5.15
N GLU A 83 14.66 -16.07 -5.17
CA GLU A 83 15.60 -16.35 -6.25
C GLU A 83 15.27 -17.71 -6.85
N ALA A 84 14.81 -17.70 -8.11
CA ALA A 84 14.95 -18.90 -8.91
C ALA A 84 16.43 -19.28 -8.82
N GLU A 85 16.69 -20.55 -8.50
CA GLU A 85 18.00 -21.21 -8.54
C GLU A 85 19.02 -20.42 -9.36
N PRO A 86 20.22 -20.11 -8.82
CA PRO A 86 21.18 -19.25 -9.50
C PRO A 86 21.33 -19.74 -10.93
N THR A 87 20.63 -19.05 -11.84
CA THR A 87 20.69 -19.38 -13.25
C THR A 87 22.11 -18.99 -13.59
N GLN A 88 22.92 -20.01 -13.85
CA GLN A 88 24.35 -19.85 -14.10
C GLN A 88 24.51 -18.62 -14.98
N PRO A 89 25.33 -17.63 -14.57
CA PRO A 89 25.48 -16.43 -15.36
C PRO A 89 25.90 -16.88 -16.75
N ILE A 90 25.06 -16.59 -17.75
CA ILE A 90 25.48 -16.66 -19.14
C ILE A 90 26.77 -15.85 -19.16
N GLN A 91 27.87 -16.49 -19.55
CA GLN A 91 29.18 -15.87 -19.66
C GLN A 91 29.18 -14.86 -20.81
N SER A 92 28.30 -13.86 -20.77
CA SER A 92 28.49 -12.62 -21.50
C SER A 92 29.75 -11.98 -20.89
N GLN A 93 30.81 -11.91 -21.68
CA GLN A 93 32.06 -11.24 -21.35
C GLN A 93 31.80 -9.75 -21.10
N LEU A 94 31.27 -9.42 -19.92
CA LEU A 94 31.08 -8.04 -19.49
C LEU A 94 32.41 -7.57 -18.91
N ILE A 95 33.13 -6.79 -19.72
CA ILE A 95 34.32 -6.07 -19.28
C ILE A 95 33.83 -4.96 -18.35
N PHE A 96 33.93 -5.19 -17.04
CA PHE A 96 33.71 -4.14 -16.06
C PHE A 96 34.93 -3.22 -16.04
N HIS A 97 34.84 -2.10 -16.75
CA HIS A 97 35.80 -1.02 -16.55
C HIS A 97 35.69 -0.52 -15.11
N ARG A 98 36.76 -0.70 -14.34
CA ARG A 98 36.82 -0.31 -12.94
C ARG A 98 36.97 1.20 -12.85
N ILE A 99 35.86 1.92 -12.68
CA ILE A 99 35.87 3.37 -12.47
C ILE A 99 36.38 3.64 -11.05
N LEU A 100 37.55 4.28 -10.96
CA LEU A 100 38.14 4.69 -9.69
C LEU A 100 37.28 5.78 -9.04
N LYS A 101 37.06 5.68 -7.72
CA LYS A 101 36.26 6.62 -6.91
C LYS A 101 36.69 8.09 -7.07
N SER A 102 37.96 8.33 -7.40
CA SER A 102 38.50 9.67 -7.65
C SER A 102 37.95 10.34 -8.92
N TYR A 103 37.51 9.57 -9.92
CA TYR A 103 36.94 10.08 -11.15
C TYR A 103 35.50 10.59 -10.95
N CYS A 104 34.78 10.02 -9.98
CA CYS A 104 33.39 10.34 -9.68
C CYS A 104 33.22 11.60 -8.80
N ARG A 105 34.01 12.65 -9.05
CA ARG A 105 33.98 13.90 -8.29
C ARG A 105 33.77 15.15 -9.14
N ARG A 106 33.52 15.01 -10.44
CA ARG A 106 33.38 16.16 -11.34
C ARG A 106 32.43 15.92 -12.51
N SER A 107 31.23 15.42 -12.23
CA SER A 107 30.16 15.33 -13.21
C SER A 107 29.04 16.32 -12.85
N THR A 108 29.30 17.61 -13.08
CA THR A 108 28.22 18.46 -13.61
C THR A 108 27.75 17.82 -14.90
N TRP A 109 26.44 17.74 -15.11
CA TRP A 109 25.78 17.15 -16.28
C TRP A 109 26.36 17.69 -17.59
N ALA A 110 27.46 17.10 -18.05
CA ALA A 110 28.04 17.31 -19.35
C ALA A 110 27.94 15.97 -20.06
N VAL A 111 27.02 15.91 -21.01
CA VAL A 111 26.96 14.85 -22.01
C VAL A 111 28.35 14.74 -22.63
N ALA A 112 28.95 13.55 -22.56
CA ALA A 112 30.25 13.31 -23.17
C ALA A 112 30.19 13.62 -24.68
N PRO A 113 31.13 14.39 -25.26
CA PRO A 113 31.10 14.71 -26.70
C PRO A 113 31.40 13.51 -27.60
N GLU A 114 31.76 12.35 -27.05
CA GLU A 114 32.25 11.21 -27.84
C GLU A 114 31.16 10.29 -28.39
N LEU A 115 29.88 10.66 -28.28
CA LEU A 115 28.79 9.96 -28.97
C LEU A 115 28.24 10.72 -30.19
N THR A 116 28.88 11.81 -30.63
CA THR A 116 28.42 12.55 -31.83
C THR A 116 29.03 12.03 -33.14
N SER A 117 30.05 11.16 -33.13
CA SER A 117 30.66 10.66 -34.38
C SER A 117 30.04 9.39 -34.97
N MET A 118 29.07 8.74 -34.29
CA MET A 118 28.43 7.51 -34.79
C MET A 118 27.07 7.73 -35.46
N LEU A 119 26.67 8.98 -35.75
CA LEU A 119 25.47 9.31 -36.54
C LEU A 119 25.79 10.15 -37.78
N ALA A 120 27.02 10.06 -38.29
CA ALA A 120 27.41 10.62 -39.58
C ALA A 120 28.11 9.54 -40.42
N ASN A 121 27.32 8.61 -40.94
CA ASN A 121 27.42 8.03 -42.29
C ASN A 121 26.23 7.10 -42.55
#